data_AF-A0A4R6Y8Y0-F1
#
_entry.id   AF-A0A4R6Y8Y0-F1
#
_cell.length_a   1.000
_cell.length_b   1.000
_cell.length_c   1.000
_cell.angle_alpha   90.00
_cell.angle_beta   90.00
_cell.angle_gamma   90.00
#
_symmetry.space_group_name_H-M   'P 1'
#
loop_
_entity.id
_entity.type
_entity.pdbx_description
1 polymer ?
#
loop_
_entity_poly.entity_id
_entity_poly.type
_entity_poly.pdbx_seq_one_letter_code
_entity_poly.pdbx_strand_id
1 'polypeptide(L)'
;MNQFCLPLFLKHFMTLLLCLSMFDARAEPRVFDKATWIELASQTCIREAPHSRTVSALHMNDKQIRYSCRCVAKDMLTILPTEERLRLMQQMQTQHNLQQIEQQMLKNPKIKSSIAECSAASYWWS
;
A
#
# COMPACT_ATOMS: atom_id res chain seq x y z
N MET A 1 20.37 -1.12 -61.71
CA MET A 1 20.22 -2.00 -60.53
C MET A 1 20.28 -1.14 -59.26
N ASN A 2 19.37 -1.43 -58.33
CA ASN A 2 19.30 -1.03 -56.92
C ASN A 2 18.90 0.41 -56.55
N GLN A 3 17.57 0.60 -56.56
CA GLN A 3 16.83 1.26 -55.49
C GLN A 3 17.28 0.73 -54.11
N PHE A 4 17.44 1.60 -53.12
CA PHE A 4 17.00 1.29 -51.75
C PHE A 4 16.52 2.57 -51.04
N CYS A 5 15.20 2.58 -50.85
CA CYS A 5 14.39 3.26 -49.84
C CYS A 5 15.17 3.79 -48.62
N LEU A 6 15.31 5.10 -48.46
CA LEU A 6 15.55 5.72 -47.14
C LEU A 6 15.28 7.24 -47.17
N PRO A 7 14.01 7.69 -47.18
CA PRO A 7 13.70 8.77 -46.23
C PRO A 7 12.28 8.75 -45.65
N LEU A 8 11.42 7.75 -45.95
CA LEU A 8 10.03 7.75 -45.47
C LEU A 8 9.82 7.13 -44.08
N PHE A 9 10.74 6.29 -43.61
CA PHE A 9 10.62 5.64 -42.30
C PHE A 9 10.97 6.58 -41.13
N LEU A 10 11.88 7.55 -41.32
CA LEU A 10 12.28 8.47 -40.24
C LEU A 10 11.18 9.49 -39.90
N LYS A 11 10.40 9.93 -40.89
CA LYS A 11 9.29 10.87 -40.66
C LYS A 11 8.16 10.24 -39.83
N HIS A 12 7.81 8.98 -40.08
CA HIS A 12 6.76 8.31 -39.32
C HIS A 12 7.17 7.98 -37.88
N PHE A 13 8.45 7.67 -37.65
CA PHE A 13 8.95 7.35 -36.31
C PHE A 13 8.96 8.59 -35.39
N MET A 14 9.30 9.77 -35.92
CA MET A 14 9.27 11.03 -35.15
C MET A 14 7.84 11.51 -34.87
N THR A 15 6.89 11.31 -35.80
CA THR A 15 5.48 11.67 -35.56
C THR A 15 4.82 10.76 -34.51
N LEU A 16 5.22 9.49 -34.43
CA LEU A 16 4.74 8.56 -33.37
C LEU A 16 5.28 8.92 -31.99
N LEU A 17 6.54 9.35 -31.88
CA LEU A 17 7.15 9.80 -30.62
C LEU A 17 6.53 11.09 -30.07
N LEU A 18 6.05 11.99 -30.94
CA LEU A 18 5.37 13.22 -30.54
C LEU A 18 3.90 13.02 -30.12
N CYS A 19 3.25 11.93 -30.52
CA CYS A 19 1.91 11.57 -30.02
C CYS A 19 1.94 10.88 -28.65
N LEU A 20 3.07 10.26 -28.28
CA LEU A 20 3.24 9.62 -26.97
C LEU A 20 3.55 10.61 -25.84
N SER A 21 3.99 11.84 -26.15
CA SER A 21 4.24 12.88 -25.15
C SER A 21 3.01 13.69 -24.75
N MET A 22 1.85 13.48 -25.41
CA MET A 22 0.58 14.14 -25.08
C MET A 22 -0.40 13.25 -24.30
N PHE A 23 0.00 12.05 -23.90
CA PHE A 23 -0.60 11.46 -22.71
C PHE A 23 -0.03 12.21 -21.51
N ASP A 24 -0.64 13.37 -21.25
CA ASP A 24 -0.86 13.84 -19.89
C ASP A 24 -1.63 12.70 -19.20
N ALA A 25 -0.90 11.66 -18.79
CA ALA A 25 -1.34 10.73 -17.78
C ALA A 25 -1.38 11.53 -16.47
N ARG A 26 -2.29 12.51 -16.42
CA ARG A 26 -2.97 12.88 -15.19
C ARG A 26 -3.66 11.60 -14.78
N ALA A 27 -2.91 10.74 -14.09
CA ALA A 27 -3.45 9.65 -13.34
C ALA A 27 -4.58 10.28 -12.55
N GLU A 28 -5.83 9.96 -12.93
CA GLU A 28 -6.99 10.38 -12.16
C GLU A 28 -6.67 10.09 -10.70
N PRO A 29 -6.96 11.03 -9.77
CA PRO A 29 -6.65 10.82 -8.37
C PRO A 29 -7.25 9.47 -7.98
N ARG A 30 -6.39 8.47 -7.75
CA ARG A 30 -6.81 7.10 -7.44
C ARG A 30 -7.84 7.21 -6.34
N VAL A 31 -9.10 6.93 -6.68
CA VAL A 31 -10.19 7.01 -5.72
C VAL A 31 -9.82 6.06 -4.59
N PHE A 32 -9.73 6.58 -3.37
CA PHE A 32 -9.36 5.79 -2.22
C PHE A 32 -10.45 4.75 -1.95
N ASP A 33 -10.15 3.48 -2.28
CA ASP A 33 -11.06 2.37 -2.01
C ASP A 33 -10.80 1.77 -0.62
N LYS A 34 -11.81 1.85 0.24
CA LYS A 34 -11.78 1.32 1.61
C LYS A 34 -11.61 -0.19 1.63
N ALA A 35 -12.22 -0.92 0.69
CA ALA A 35 -12.12 -2.38 0.67
C ALA A 35 -10.69 -2.81 0.31
N THR A 36 -10.13 -2.25 -0.76
CA THR A 36 -8.73 -2.46 -1.15
C THR A 36 -7.77 -2.06 -0.04
N TRP A 37 -8.03 -0.95 0.67
CA TRP A 37 -7.24 -0.57 1.84
C TRP A 37 -7.22 -1.65 2.92
N ILE A 38 -8.40 -2.10 3.36
CA ILE A 38 -8.51 -3.09 4.44
C ILE A 38 -7.79 -4.38 4.04
N GLU A 39 -7.97 -4.83 2.80
CA GLU A 39 -7.32 -6.04 2.30
C GLU A 39 -5.80 -5.89 2.27
N LEU A 40 -5.30 -4.86 1.58
CA LEU A 40 -3.86 -4.65 1.40
C LEU A 40 -3.14 -4.39 2.73
N ALA A 41 -3.71 -3.56 3.59
CA ALA A 41 -3.12 -3.23 4.88
C ALA A 41 -3.13 -4.44 5.82
N SER A 42 -4.23 -5.21 5.86
CA SER A 42 -4.30 -6.41 6.70
C SER A 42 -3.32 -7.49 6.22
N GLN A 43 -3.25 -7.76 4.92
CA GLN A 43 -2.30 -8.72 4.36
C GLN A 43 -0.85 -8.29 4.60
N THR A 44 -0.55 -7.00 4.43
CA THR A 44 0.78 -6.46 4.73
C THR A 44 1.11 -6.63 6.21
N CYS A 45 0.19 -6.28 7.10
CA CYS A 45 0.36 -6.48 8.54
C CYS A 45 0.60 -7.95 8.90
N ILE A 46 -0.19 -8.89 8.33
CA ILE A 46 -0.03 -10.33 8.59
C ILE A 46 1.35 -10.81 8.12
N ARG A 47 1.79 -10.38 6.94
CA ARG A 47 3.11 -10.74 6.39
C ARG A 47 4.25 -10.19 7.24
N GLU A 48 4.14 -8.95 7.69
CA GLU A 48 5.21 -8.28 8.46
C GLU A 48 5.14 -8.57 9.97
N ALA A 49 4.05 -9.18 10.47
CA ALA A 49 3.85 -9.46 11.89
C ALA A 49 5.02 -10.23 12.56
N PRO A 50 5.61 -11.28 11.94
CA PRO A 50 6.77 -11.98 12.49
C PRO A 50 8.05 -11.12 12.55
N HIS A 51 8.12 -10.05 11.75
CA HIS A 51 9.26 -9.13 11.69
C HIS A 51 9.04 -7.88 12.55
N SER A 52 7.80 -7.60 12.94
CA SER A 52 7.44 -6.54 13.87
C SER A 52 7.76 -6.94 15.29
N ARG A 53 8.64 -6.17 15.96
CA ARG A 53 8.90 -6.33 17.40
C ARG A 53 7.64 -6.10 18.22
N THR A 54 6.81 -5.14 17.81
CA THR A 54 5.58 -4.77 18.52
C THR A 54 4.56 -5.89 18.49
N VAL A 55 4.30 -6.48 17.31
CA VAL A 55 3.31 -7.55 17.15
C VAL A 55 3.82 -8.87 17.71
N SER A 56 5.10 -9.20 17.47
CA SER A 56 5.71 -10.44 17.97
C SER A 56 5.70 -10.52 19.50
N ALA A 57 5.84 -9.39 20.20
CA ALA A 57 5.79 -9.34 21.67
C ALA A 57 4.41 -9.69 22.27
N LEU A 58 3.35 -9.72 21.45
CA LEU A 58 1.99 -10.01 21.90
C LEU A 58 1.67 -11.51 21.92
N HIS A 59 2.58 -12.36 21.45
CA HIS A 59 2.45 -13.83 21.47
C HIS A 59 1.10 -14.35 20.92
N MET A 60 0.54 -13.65 19.93
CA MET A 60 -0.72 -14.00 19.30
C MET A 60 -0.55 -15.21 18.37
N ASN A 61 -1.54 -16.10 18.33
CA ASN A 61 -1.61 -17.15 17.32
C ASN A 61 -2.04 -16.59 15.95
N ASP A 62 -1.91 -17.39 14.88
CA ASP A 62 -2.24 -16.97 13.52
C ASP A 62 -3.66 -16.39 13.35
N LYS A 63 -4.66 -16.95 14.05
CA LYS A 63 -6.05 -16.47 13.97
C LYS A 63 -6.19 -15.11 14.64
N GLN A 64 -5.53 -14.93 15.78
CA GLN A 64 -5.46 -13.66 16.52
C GLN A 64 -4.71 -12.58 15.73
N ILE A 65 -3.60 -12.94 15.06
CA ILE A 65 -2.85 -12.03 14.18
C ILE A 65 -3.75 -11.57 13.03
N ARG A 66 -4.40 -12.50 12.33
CA ARG A 66 -5.32 -12.15 11.21
C ARG A 66 -6.46 -11.24 11.66
N TYR A 67 -7.08 -11.54 12.80
CA TYR A 67 -8.12 -10.67 13.37
C TYR A 67 -7.57 -9.28 13.69
N SER A 68 -6.46 -9.21 14.44
CA SER A 68 -5.88 -7.95 14.92
C SER A 68 -5.44 -7.07 13.76
N CYS A 69 -4.76 -7.63 12.76
CA CYS A 69 -4.34 -6.90 11.56
C CYS A 69 -5.51 -6.33 10.78
N ARG A 70 -6.62 -7.07 10.65
CA ARG A 70 -7.84 -6.56 10.01
C ARG A 70 -8.53 -5.47 10.82
N CYS A 71 -8.56 -5.62 12.14
CA CYS A 71 -9.11 -4.64 13.07
C CYS A 71 -8.33 -3.31 12.99
N VAL A 72 -6.99 -3.36 13.10
CA VAL A 72 -6.12 -2.18 13.00
C VAL A 72 -6.24 -1.53 11.62
N ALA A 73 -6.28 -2.30 10.53
CA ALA A 73 -6.49 -1.77 9.19
C ALA A 73 -7.81 -1.00 9.07
N LYS A 74 -8.87 -1.47 9.73
CA LYS A 74 -10.17 -0.78 9.78
C LYS A 74 -10.07 0.52 10.58
N ASP A 75 -9.43 0.51 11.75
CA ASP A 75 -9.28 1.71 12.59
C ASP A 75 -8.43 2.79 11.92
N MET A 76 -7.43 2.41 11.12
CA MET A 76 -6.64 3.37 10.34
C MET A 76 -7.46 4.17 9.31
N LEU A 77 -8.68 3.72 8.94
CA LEU A 77 -9.61 4.51 8.13
C LEU A 77 -10.15 5.75 8.85
N THR A 78 -10.14 5.76 10.18
CA THR A 78 -10.61 6.90 10.99
C THR A 78 -9.45 7.68 11.60
N ILE A 79 -8.31 7.02 11.84
CA ILE A 79 -7.12 7.64 12.45
C ILE A 79 -6.33 8.48 11.45
N LEU A 80 -6.15 7.98 10.23
CA LEU A 80 -5.30 8.62 9.22
C LEU A 80 -6.10 9.57 8.32
N PRO A 81 -5.47 10.61 7.74
CA PRO A 81 -6.03 11.32 6.61
C PRO A 81 -5.99 10.46 5.33
N THR A 82 -6.87 10.75 4.38
CA THR A 82 -6.96 9.99 3.11
C THR A 82 -5.66 10.03 2.30
N GLU A 83 -4.96 11.17 2.27
CA GLU A 83 -3.69 11.31 1.55
C GLU A 83 -2.60 10.38 2.11
N GLU A 84 -2.52 10.26 3.44
CA GLU A 84 -1.55 9.37 4.08
C GLU A 84 -1.87 7.90 3.79
N ARG A 85 -3.16 7.52 3.82
CA ARG A 85 -3.57 6.19 3.39
C ARG A 85 -3.20 5.88 1.94
N LEU A 86 -3.41 6.83 1.02
CA LEU A 86 -3.03 6.64 -0.39
C LEU A 86 -1.52 6.43 -0.56
N ARG A 87 -0.68 7.21 0.16
CA ARG A 87 0.78 7.02 0.17
C ARG A 87 1.16 5.65 0.72
N LEU A 88 0.56 5.25 1.83
CA LEU A 88 0.80 3.94 2.44
C LEU A 88 0.37 2.80 1.51
N MET A 89 -0.76 2.92 0.80
CA MET A 89 -1.17 1.93 -0.20
C MET A 89 -0.13 1.78 -1.31
N GLN A 90 0.41 2.89 -1.83
CA GLN A 90 1.46 2.84 -2.85
C GLN A 90 2.71 2.13 -2.31
N GLN A 91 3.12 2.44 -1.08
CA GLN A 91 4.30 1.81 -0.47
C GLN A 91 4.09 0.31 -0.17
N MET A 92 2.90 -0.08 0.28
CA MET A 92 2.55 -1.48 0.52
C MET A 92 2.51 -2.28 -0.79
N GLN A 93 2.02 -1.67 -1.88
CA GLN A 93 2.01 -2.27 -3.21
C GLN A 93 3.42 -2.51 -3.76
N THR A 94 4.35 -1.58 -3.52
CA THR A 94 5.74 -1.73 -3.94
C THR A 94 6.59 -2.54 -2.94
N GLN A 95 6.00 -2.94 -1.81
CA GLN A 95 6.68 -3.63 -0.69
C GLN A 95 7.94 -2.89 -0.20
N HIS A 96 7.97 -1.57 -0.39
CA HIS A 96 9.16 -0.78 -0.16
C HIS A 96 9.15 -0.18 1.25
N ASN A 97 10.25 -0.35 1.99
CA ASN A 97 10.48 0.27 3.31
C ASN A 97 9.38 0.00 4.35
N LEU A 98 8.76 -1.18 4.34
CA LEU A 98 7.63 -1.52 5.23
C LEU A 98 7.99 -1.39 6.72
N GLN A 99 9.22 -1.74 7.11
CA GLN A 99 9.69 -1.52 8.49
C GLN A 99 9.77 -0.03 8.87
N GLN A 100 10.25 0.83 7.97
CA GLN A 100 10.30 2.27 8.25
C GLN A 100 8.89 2.85 8.37
N ILE A 101 7.96 2.36 7.55
CA ILE A 101 6.54 2.72 7.61
C ILE A 101 5.95 2.31 8.96
N GLU A 102 6.18 1.08 9.40
CA GLU A 102 5.75 0.63 10.74
C GLU A 102 6.28 1.59 11.82
N GLN A 103 7.57 1.90 11.82
CA GLN A 103 8.16 2.80 12.80
C GLN A 103 7.54 4.21 12.76
N GLN A 104 7.24 4.73 11.57
CA GLN A 104 6.57 6.01 11.41
C GLN A 104 5.13 5.95 11.97
N MET A 105 4.39 4.90 11.64
CA MET A 105 3.01 4.70 12.08
C MET A 105 2.92 4.57 13.60
N LEU A 106 3.89 3.88 14.22
CA LEU A 106 3.99 3.76 15.67
C LEU A 106 4.35 5.07 16.38
N LYS A 107 4.71 6.15 15.68
CA LYS A 107 4.83 7.48 16.30
C LYS A 107 3.45 8.06 16.64
N ASN A 108 2.39 7.64 15.96
CA ASN A 108 1.04 8.09 16.25
C ASN A 108 0.46 7.29 17.44
N PRO A 109 0.15 7.95 18.58
CA PRO A 109 -0.35 7.25 19.77
C PRO A 109 -1.71 6.56 19.54
N LYS A 110 -2.55 7.08 18.63
CA LYS A 110 -3.84 6.46 18.30
C LYS A 110 -3.66 5.10 17.61
N ILE A 111 -2.62 4.97 16.78
CA ILE A 111 -2.30 3.69 16.13
C ILE A 111 -1.81 2.68 17.16
N LYS A 112 -0.95 3.10 18.10
CA LYS A 112 -0.51 2.24 19.21
C LYS A 112 -1.69 1.76 20.06
N SER A 113 -2.63 2.65 20.39
CA SER A 113 -3.86 2.30 21.12
C SER A 113 -4.67 1.26 20.35
N SER A 114 -4.91 1.50 19.05
CA SER A 114 -5.64 0.57 18.19
C SER A 114 -4.97 -0.81 18.12
N ILE A 115 -3.64 -0.89 18.03
CA ILE A 115 -2.93 -2.18 18.09
C ILE A 115 -3.21 -2.90 19.41
N ALA A 116 -3.08 -2.22 20.55
CA ALA A 116 -3.32 -2.82 21.86
C ALA A 116 -4.78 -3.28 22.02
N GLU A 117 -5.75 -2.46 21.62
CA GLU A 117 -7.18 -2.74 21.72
C GLU A 117 -7.59 -3.89 20.80
N CYS A 118 -7.16 -3.88 19.54
CA CYS A 118 -7.45 -4.95 18.58
C CYS A 118 -6.82 -6.28 18.99
N SER A 119 -5.59 -6.25 19.52
CA SER A 119 -4.92 -7.45 20.03
C SER A 119 -5.60 -8.00 21.29
N ALA A 120 -6.03 -7.13 22.22
CA ALA A 120 -6.80 -7.55 23.39
C ALA A 120 -8.17 -8.12 22.97
N ALA A 121 -8.86 -7.48 22.02
CA ALA A 121 -10.12 -7.96 21.48
C ALA A 121 -9.96 -9.33 20.81
N SER A 122 -8.82 -9.60 20.17
CA SER A 122 -8.60 -10.85 19.44
C SER A 122 -8.82 -12.09 20.30
N TYR A 123 -8.51 -12.06 21.60
CA TYR A 123 -8.71 -13.19 22.52
C TYR A 123 -10.19 -13.59 22.72
N TRP A 124 -11.13 -12.69 22.43
CA TRP A 124 -12.57 -12.95 22.55
C TRP A 124 -13.22 -13.36 21.22
N TRP A 125 -12.53 -13.12 20.10
CA TRP A 125 -13.07 -13.32 18.75
C TRP A 125 -12.23 -14.29 17.90
N SER A 126 -11.12 -14.82 18.44
CA SER A 126 -10.25 -15.85 17.86
C SER A 126 -10.58 -17.23 18.38
#